data_AF-A0A255YT78-F1
#
_entry.id   AF-A0A255YT78-F1
#
_cell.length_a   1.000
_cell.length_b   1.000
_cell.length_c   1.000
_cell.angle_alpha   90.00
_cell.angle_beta   90.00
_cell.angle_gamma   90.00
#
_symmetry.space_group_name_H-M   'P 1'
#
loop_
_entity.id
_entity.type
_entity.pdbx_description
1 polymer ?
#
loop_
_entity_poly.entity_id
_entity_poly.type
_entity_poly.pdbx_seq_one_letter_code
_entity_poly.pdbx_strand_id
1 'polypeptide(L)' 'MKIFSFISSAIVFAITLYSLITDFPSLKYLNGVIYFMLLIILMLICITGLITNSPFIYRFKRRFKIPQKQY' A
#
# COMPACT_ATOMS: atom_id res chain seq x y z
N MET A 1 14.03 7.63 -9.02
CA MET A 1 13.11 6.74 -9.77
C MET A 1 12.27 5.86 -8.84
N LYS A 2 12.83 5.01 -7.97
CA LYS A 2 12.03 4.22 -6.99
C LYS A 2 11.34 5.05 -5.89
N ILE A 3 12.02 6.07 -5.38
CA ILE A 3 11.52 6.94 -4.30
C ILE A 3 10.29 7.77 -4.74
N PHE A 4 10.22 8.13 -6.02
CA PHE A 4 9.10 8.92 -6.56
C PHE A 4 7.81 8.08 -6.62
N SER A 5 7.90 6.82 -7.06
CA SER A 5 6.78 5.88 -6.99
C SER A 5 6.35 5.58 -5.56
N PHE A 6 7.29 5.59 -4.60
CA PHE A 6 6.97 5.45 -3.19
C PHE A 6 6.14 6.62 -2.66
N ILE A 7 6.62 7.84 -2.91
CA ILE A 7 5.96 9.06 -2.45
C ILE A 7 4.59 9.19 -3.11
N SER A 8 4.50 8.92 -4.41
CA SER A 8 3.22 8.91 -5.12
C SER A 8 2.24 7.89 -4.52
N SER A 9 2.67 6.65 -4.26
CA SER A 9 1.80 5.65 -3.63
C SER A 9 1.40 6.01 -2.20
N ALA A 10 2.30 6.64 -1.42
CA ALA A 10 2.00 7.09 -0.07
C ALA A 10 1.00 8.26 -0.05
N ILE A 11 1.12 9.20 -0.97
CA ILE A 11 0.19 10.33 -1.13
C ILE A 11 -1.19 9.81 -1.54
N VAL A 12 -1.25 8.96 -2.57
CA VAL A 12 -2.53 8.37 -3.02
C VAL A 12 -3.16 7.57 -1.90
N PHE A 13 -2.39 6.79 -1.14
CA PHE A 13 -2.90 6.07 0.03
C PHE A 13 -3.50 7.02 1.09
N ALA A 14 -2.81 8.12 1.42
CA ALA A 14 -3.30 9.10 2.39
C ALA A 14 -4.60 9.79 1.93
N ILE A 15 -4.67 10.18 0.65
CA ILE A 15 -5.88 10.78 0.06
C ILE A 15 -7.04 9.79 0.07
N THR A 16 -6.76 8.53 -0.32
CA THR A 16 -7.77 7.46 -0.37
C THR A 16 -8.31 7.16 1.03
N LEU A 17 -7.42 7.10 2.03
CA LEU A 17 -7.79 6.87 3.42
C LEU A 17 -8.58 8.05 3.99
N TYR A 18 -8.20 9.29 3.66
CA TYR A 18 -8.96 10.48 4.04
C TYR A 18 -10.37 10.43 3.46
N SER A 19 -10.48 10.18 2.15
CA SER A 19 -11.77 10.07 1.44
C SER A 19 -12.64 8.94 1.98
N LEU A 20 -12.04 7.83 2.43
CA LEU A 20 -12.75 6.73 3.09
C LEU A 20 -13.40 7.21 4.39
N ILE A 21 -12.71 8.03 5.18
CA ILE A 21 -13.18 8.48 6.50
C ILE A 21 -14.19 9.63 6.37
N THR A 22 -13.95 10.58 5.47
CA THR A 22 -14.82 11.76 5.31
C THR A 22 -16.07 11.48 4.49
N ASP A 23 -15.92 10.75 3.39
CA ASP A 23 -16.97 10.54 2.40
C ASP A 23 -17.42 9.08 2.43
N PHE A 24 -17.75 8.59 3.62
CA PHE A 24 -18.17 7.20 3.81
C PHE A 24 -19.44 6.95 2.99
N PRO A 25 -19.38 6.14 1.91
CA PRO A 25 -20.50 5.99 1.00
C PRO A 25 -21.64 5.23 1.68
N SER A 26 -22.88 5.65 1.40
CA SER A 26 -24.05 4.96 1.93
C SER A 26 -24.26 3.62 1.21
N LEU A 27 -23.99 2.52 1.92
CA LEU A 27 -24.04 1.12 1.41
C LEU A 27 -25.45 0.66 0.99
N LYS A 28 -26.48 1.46 1.25
CA LYS A 28 -27.86 1.16 0.84
C LYS A 28 -28.09 1.34 -0.67
N TYR A 29 -27.24 2.12 -1.33
CA TYR A 29 -27.35 2.39 -2.76
C TYR A 29 -26.25 1.65 -3.52
N LEU A 30 -26.59 1.08 -4.69
CA LEU A 30 -25.63 0.39 -5.58
C LEU A 30 -24.40 1.25 -5.86
N ASN A 31 -24.57 2.55 -6.08
CA ASN A 31 -23.47 3.48 -6.30
C ASN A 31 -22.49 3.53 -5.10
N GLY A 32 -23.03 3.54 -3.87
CA GLY A 32 -22.22 3.53 -2.66
C GLY A 32 -21.42 2.25 -2.49
N VAL A 33 -22.02 1.10 -2.84
CA VAL A 33 -21.33 -0.20 -2.83
C VAL A 33 -20.19 -0.24 -3.85
N ILE A 34 -20.43 0.25 -5.07
CA ILE A 34 -19.42 0.30 -6.13
C ILE A 34 -18.26 1.22 -5.73
N TYR A 35 -18.57 2.40 -5.20
CA TYR A 35 -17.56 3.35 -4.71
C TYR A 35 -16.72 2.75 -3.58
N PHE A 36 -17.35 2.03 -2.65
CA PHE A 36 -16.65 1.33 -1.56
C PHE A 36 -15.72 0.22 -2.08
N MET A 37 -16.17 -0.57 -3.06
CA MET A 37 -15.34 -1.61 -3.67
C MET A 37 -14.13 -1.03 -4.42
N LEU A 38 -14.32 0.07 -5.15
CA LEU A 38 -13.23 0.79 -5.80
C LEU A 38 -12.21 1.32 -4.77
N LEU A 39 -12.67 1.87 -3.65
CA LEU A 39 -11.83 2.30 -2.53
C LEU A 39 -10.98 1.15 -1.98
N ILE A 40 -11.57 -0.04 -1.80
CA ILE A 40 -10.85 -1.24 -1.34
C ILE A 40 -9.78 -1.67 -2.34
N ILE A 41 -10.11 -1.74 -3.63
CA ILE A 41 -9.16 -2.13 -4.68
C ILE A 41 -8.00 -1.13 -4.73
N LEU A 42 -8.29 0.17 -4.63
CA LEU A 42 -7.27 1.22 -4.64
C LEU A 42 -6.34 1.13 -3.42
N MET A 43 -6.89 0.82 -2.25
CA MET A 43 -6.12 0.49 -1.03
C MET A 43 -5.19 -0.70 -1.24
N LEU A 44 -5.68 -1.80 -1.82
CA LEU A 44 -4.88 -3.01 -2.09
C LEU A 44 -3.72 -2.73 -3.06
N ILE A 45 -3.97 -1.95 -4.10
CA ILE A 45 -2.92 -1.55 -5.06
C ILE A 45 -1.88 -0.66 -4.37
N CYS A 46 -2.31 0.30 -3.53
CA CYS A 46 -1.38 1.11 -2.74
C CYS A 46 -0.52 0.25 -1.80
N ILE A 47 -1.11 -0.71 -1.09
CA ILE A 47 -0.38 -1.64 -0.22
C ILE A 47 0.64 -2.45 -1.03
N THR A 48 0.24 -2.96 -2.20
CA THR A 48 1.12 -3.73 -3.09
C THR A 48 2.28 -2.88 -3.61
N GLY A 49 2.04 -1.61 -3.97
CA GLY A 49 3.08 -0.65 -4.36
C GLY A 49 4.03 -0.33 -3.21
N LEU A 50 3.50 -0.21 -1.99
CA LEU A 50 4.28 0.05 -0.77
C LEU A 50 5.16 -1.15 -0.43
N ILE A 51 4.64 -2.38 -0.54
CA ILE A 51 5.38 -3.64 -0.37
C ILE A 51 6.49 -3.78 -1.42
N THR A 52 6.18 -3.51 -2.69
CA THR A 52 7.14 -3.66 -3.81
C THR A 52 8.29 -2.67 -3.71
N ASN A 53 8.00 -1.43 -3.31
CA ASN A 53 9.04 -0.41 -3.18
C ASN A 53 9.76 -0.46 -1.83
N SER A 54 9.16 -1.04 -0.79
CA SER A 54 9.79 -1.11 0.51
C SER A 54 11.02 -2.02 0.47
N PRO A 55 12.25 -1.49 0.67
CA PRO A 55 13.46 -2.30 0.79
C PRO A 55 13.48 -3.15 2.07
N PHE A 56 12.43 -3.06 2.90
CA PHE A 56 12.30 -3.77 4.16
C PHE A 56 12.27 -5.29 3.97
N ILE A 57 11.64 -5.78 2.89
CA ILE A 57 11.62 -7.21 2.55
C ILE A 57 13.02 -7.69 2.13
N TYR A 58 13.77 -6.86 1.39
CA TYR A 58 15.15 -7.18 1.02
C TYR A 58 16.11 -7.16 2.23
N ARG A 59 15.85 -6.30 3.23
CA ARG A 59 16.66 -6.22 4.45
C ARG A 59 16.37 -7.39 5.40
N PHE A 60 15.13 -7.88 5.43
CA PHE A 60 14.77 -9.09 6.16
C PHE A 60 15.47 -10.33 5.58
N LYS A 61 15.53 -10.46 4.25
CA LYS A 61 16.25 -11.58 3.60
C LYS A 61 17.78 -11.55 3.82
N ARG A 62 18.38 -10.39 4.11
CA ARG A 62 19.82 -10.28 4.44
C ARG A 62 20.16 -10.67 5.88
N ARG A 63 19.20 -10.59 6.83
CA ARG A 63 19.40 -11.07 8.21
C ARG A 63 19.38 -12.60 8.31
N PHE A 64 18.82 -13.31 7.32
CA PHE A 64 18.86 -14.77 7.21
C PHE A 64 20.01 -15.31 6.34
N LYS A 65 20.92 -14.47 5.86
CA LYS A 65 22.25 -14.95 5.50
C LYS A 65 23.07 -15.01 6.79
N ILE A 66 23.05 -16.20 7.38
CA ILE A 66 24.02 -16.67 8.36
C ILE A 66 25.39 -16.07 8.02
N PRO A 67 26.12 -15.45 8.96
CA PRO A 67 27.53 -15.17 8.76
C PRO A 67 28.22 -16.54 8.61
N GLN A 68 28.43 -16.99 7.38
CA GLN A 68 29.38 -18.07 7.11
C GLN A 68 30.74 -17.50 7.53
N LYS A 69 31.12 -17.96 8.72
CA LYS A 69 32.34 -17.66 9.45
C LYS A 69 33.52 -17.82 8.49
N GLN A 70 34.37 -16.80 8.48
CA GLN A 70 35.66 -16.87 7.82
C GLN A 70 36.49 -18.00 8.42
N TYR A 71 37.03 -18.86 7.56
CA TYR A 71 38.26 -19.63 7.76
C TYR A 71 38.95 -19.74 6.40
#